data_AF-A0A392TAZ1-F1
#
_entry.id   AF-A0A392TAZ1-F1
#
_cell.length_a   1.000
_cell.length_b   1.000
_cell.length_c   1.000
_cell.angle_alpha   90.00
_cell.angle_beta   90.00
_cell.angle_gamma   90.00
#
_symmetry.space_group_name_H-M   'P 1'
#
loop_
_entity.id
_entity.type
_entity.pdbx_description
1 polymer ?
#
loop_
_entity_poly.entity_id
_entity_poly.type
_entity_poly.pdbx_seq_one_letter_code
_entity_poly.pdbx_strand_id
1 'polypeptide(L)' 'MAPAEGEPESIQGLATRAQLVDRIQQLREGVFKAAQHSWENALAQIKVDNPGLEFSTEGMGMLRKVVDGQIVIPEQYR' A
#
# COMPACT_ATOMS: atom_id res chain seq x y z
N MET A 1 -28.79 -11.19 5.96
CA MET A 1 -27.99 -12.36 5.56
C MET A 1 -27.26 -12.85 6.80
N ALA A 2 -27.14 -14.15 7.00
CA ALA A 2 -26.29 -14.67 8.08
C ALA A 2 -24.81 -14.39 7.73
N PRO A 3 -23.96 -14.08 8.71
CA PRO A 3 -22.54 -13.85 8.48
C PRO A 3 -21.84 -15.05 7.84
N ALA A 4 -20.84 -14.79 7.00
CA ALA A 4 -19.98 -15.85 6.47
C ALA A 4 -18.93 -16.26 7.51
N GLU A 5 -18.47 -17.51 7.45
CA GLU A 5 -17.34 -17.95 8.28
C GLU A 5 -16.09 -17.12 7.96
N GLY A 6 -15.46 -16.56 8.99
CA GLY A 6 -14.31 -15.68 8.86
C GLY A 6 -14.63 -14.23 8.46
N GLU A 7 -15.90 -13.82 8.51
CA GLU A 7 -16.30 -12.44 8.23
C GLU A 7 -15.67 -11.46 9.23
N PRO A 8 -14.78 -10.54 8.79
CA PRO A 8 -14.18 -9.54 9.66
C PRO A 8 -15.25 -8.68 10.31
N GLU A 9 -15.08 -8.35 11.60
CA GLU A 9 -16.00 -7.47 12.33
C GLU A 9 -16.29 -6.17 11.58
N SER A 10 -15.30 -5.63 10.87
CA SER A 10 -15.41 -4.38 10.13
C SER A 10 -16.33 -4.40 8.89
N ILE A 11 -16.84 -5.58 8.53
CA ILE A 11 -17.85 -5.74 7.48
C ILE A 11 -19.15 -6.38 7.97
N GLN A 12 -19.23 -6.76 9.27
CA GLN A 12 -20.46 -7.25 9.86
C GLN A 12 -21.55 -6.15 9.86
N GLY A 13 -22.78 -6.54 9.54
CA GLY A 13 -23.94 -5.64 9.55
C GLY A 13 -24.14 -4.81 8.28
N LEU A 14 -23.29 -4.97 7.24
CA LEU A 14 -23.55 -4.39 5.93
C LEU A 14 -24.74 -5.12 5.28
N ALA A 15 -25.84 -4.40 5.06
CA ALA A 15 -27.11 -4.97 4.61
C ALA A 15 -27.34 -4.78 3.10
N THR A 16 -26.57 -3.90 2.46
CA THR A 16 -26.76 -3.53 1.05
C THR A 16 -25.47 -3.58 0.25
N ARG A 17 -25.61 -3.80 -1.06
CA ARG A 17 -24.47 -3.71 -2.00
C ARG A 17 -23.79 -2.34 -1.95
N ALA A 18 -24.55 -1.27 -1.75
CA ALA A 18 -24.02 0.09 -1.66
C ALA A 18 -23.07 0.24 -0.45
N GLN A 19 -23.48 -0.24 0.73
CA GLN A 19 -22.65 -0.23 1.93
C GLN A 19 -21.38 -1.07 1.78
N LEU A 20 -21.47 -2.23 1.13
CA LEU A 20 -20.30 -3.05 0.83
C LEU A 20 -19.31 -2.34 -0.11
N VAL A 21 -19.81 -1.71 -1.17
CA VAL A 21 -18.97 -0.96 -2.12
C VAL A 21 -18.29 0.23 -1.44
N ASP A 22 -19.02 0.99 -0.63
CA ASP A 22 -18.47 2.12 0.14
C ASP A 22 -17.37 1.65 1.10
N ARG A 23 -17.61 0.56 1.84
CA ARG A 23 -16.62 -0.01 2.75
C ARG A 23 -15.35 -0.47 2.04
N ILE A 24 -15.49 -1.09 0.86
CA ILE A 24 -14.34 -1.51 0.03
C ILE A 24 -13.55 -0.28 -0.44
N GLN A 25 -14.21 0.80 -0.83
CA GLN A 25 -13.53 2.03 -1.25
C GLN A 25 -12.73 2.65 -0.10
N GLN A 26 -13.33 2.76 1.08
CA GLN A 26 -12.65 3.26 2.28
C GLN A 26 -11.43 2.41 2.65
N LEU A 27 -11.58 1.08 2.64
CA LEU A 27 -10.47 0.16 2.91
C LEU A 27 -9.36 0.29 1.88
N ARG A 28 -9.70 0.39 0.59
CA ARG A 28 -8.72 0.60 -0.49
C ARG A 28 -7.94 1.90 -0.29
N GLU A 29 -8.63 3.01 -0.01
CA GLU A 29 -7.98 4.29 0.22
C GLU A 29 -7.09 4.27 1.46
N GLY A 30 -7.58 3.66 2.56
CA GLY A 30 -6.83 3.53 3.80
C GLY A 30 -5.55 2.72 3.62
N VAL A 31 -5.64 1.58 2.94
CA VAL A 31 -4.47 0.72 2.64
C VAL A 31 -3.47 1.46 1.75
N PHE A 32 -3.94 2.16 0.71
CA PHE A 32 -3.03 2.90 -0.17
C PHE A 32 -2.30 4.02 0.56
N LYS A 33 -3.01 4.82 1.37
CA LYS A 33 -2.41 5.89 2.18
C LYS A 33 -1.41 5.33 3.21
N ALA A 34 -1.74 4.23 3.87
CA ALA A 34 -0.85 3.58 4.83
C ALA A 34 0.43 3.04 4.18
N ALA A 35 0.30 2.41 3.00
CA ALA A 35 1.44 1.93 2.23
C ALA A 35 2.34 3.10 1.76
N GLN A 36 1.74 4.18 1.27
CA GLN A 36 2.47 5.39 0.87
C GLN A 36 3.25 6.00 2.04
N HIS A 37 2.58 6.19 3.17
CA HIS A 37 3.23 6.72 4.36
C HIS A 37 4.38 5.82 4.82
N SER A 38 4.16 4.50 4.86
CA SER A 38 5.20 3.54 5.27
C SER A 38 6.43 3.59 4.36
N TRP A 39 6.22 3.70 3.04
CA TRP A 39 7.29 3.84 2.06
C TRP A 39 8.09 5.14 2.25
N GLU A 40 7.39 6.27 2.34
CA GLU A 40 8.02 7.59 2.54
C GLU A 40 8.81 7.64 3.86
N ASN A 41 8.24 7.07 4.93
CA ASN A 41 8.87 7.02 6.23
C ASN A 41 10.12 6.11 6.24
N ALA A 42 10.07 4.95 5.58
CA ALA A 42 11.24 4.08 5.45
C ALA A 42 12.37 4.77 4.65
N LEU A 43 12.03 5.47 3.57
CA LEU A 43 13.00 6.26 2.80
C LEU A 43 13.63 7.38 3.65
N ALA A 44 12.84 8.03 4.49
CA ALA A 44 13.34 9.05 5.42
C ALA A 44 14.30 8.44 6.46
N GLN A 45 13.94 7.30 7.06
CA GLN A 45 14.80 6.61 8.03
C GLN A 45 16.16 6.25 7.42
N ILE A 46 16.18 5.68 6.21
CA ILE A 46 17.44 5.32 5.52
C ILE A 46 18.35 6.54 5.34
N LYS A 47 17.79 7.71 5.00
CA LYS A 47 18.58 8.95 4.87
C LYS A 47 19.13 9.43 6.21
N VAL A 48 18.36 9.30 7.28
CA VAL A 48 18.79 9.70 8.64
C VAL A 48 19.90 8.78 9.15
N ASP A 49 19.78 7.47 8.94
CA ASP A 49 20.72 6.46 9.44
C ASP A 49 22.07 6.48 8.71
N ASN A 50 22.16 7.18 7.57
CA ASN A 50 23.36 7.24 6.72
C ASN A 50 23.80 8.70 6.48
N PRO A 51 24.19 9.44 7.53
CA PRO A 51 24.57 10.85 7.42
C PRO A 51 25.92 10.97 6.70
N GLY A 52 25.90 11.32 5.43
CA GLY A 52 27.10 11.44 4.58
C GLY A 52 27.03 10.68 3.27
N LEU A 53 25.99 9.86 3.06
CA LEU A 53 25.68 9.28 1.77
C LEU A 53 24.51 10.03 1.12
N GLU A 54 24.69 10.48 -0.11
CA GLU A 54 23.58 10.96 -0.93
C GLU A 54 22.96 9.79 -1.68
N PHE A 55 21.71 9.46 -1.36
CA PHE A 55 20.94 8.46 -2.08
C PHE A 55 20.20 9.08 -3.26
N SER A 56 20.44 8.57 -4.47
CA SER A 56 19.51 8.80 -5.57
C SER A 56 18.18 8.10 -5.27
N THR A 57 17.09 8.81 -5.51
CA THR A 57 15.72 8.27 -5.38
C THR A 57 15.00 8.18 -6.72
N GLU A 58 15.74 8.43 -7.81
CA GLU A 58 15.21 8.42 -9.15
C GLU A 58 14.68 7.03 -9.53
N GLY A 59 13.48 7.00 -10.08
CA GLY A 59 12.83 5.77 -10.50
C GLY A 59 12.26 4.90 -9.37
N MET A 60 12.57 5.19 -8.10
CA MET A 60 12.01 4.47 -6.95
C MET A 60 10.51 4.75 -6.77
N GLY A 61 9.80 3.82 -6.12
CA GLY A 61 8.40 4.00 -5.75
C GLY A 61 7.77 2.72 -5.22
N MET A 62 6.64 2.85 -4.54
CA MET A 62 5.94 1.74 -3.86
C MET A 62 5.67 0.51 -4.74
N LEU A 63 5.37 0.73 -6.03
CA LEU A 63 5.01 -0.33 -6.97
C LEU A 63 6.20 -0.80 -7.82
N ARG A 64 7.40 -0.29 -7.54
CA ARG A 64 8.62 -0.65 -8.26
C ARG A 64 9.30 -1.83 -7.58
N LYS A 65 10.10 -2.59 -8.34
CA LYS A 65 10.94 -3.65 -7.80
C LYS A 65 12.34 -3.58 -8.39
N VAL A 66 13.30 -4.19 -7.70
CA VAL A 66 14.66 -4.38 -8.21
C VAL A 66 14.74 -5.74 -8.91
N VAL A 67 15.20 -5.76 -10.15
CA VAL A 67 15.52 -6.97 -10.92
C VAL A 67 16.89 -6.74 -11.54
N ASP A 68 17.84 -7.63 -11.27
CA ASP A 68 19.22 -7.56 -11.79
C ASP A 68 19.87 -6.18 -11.58
N GLY A 69 19.65 -5.58 -10.40
CA GLY A 69 20.19 -4.27 -10.03
C GLY A 69 19.47 -3.06 -10.63
N GLN A 70 18.42 -3.26 -11.44
CA GLN A 70 17.65 -2.19 -12.07
C GLN A 70 16.28 -2.03 -11.43
N ILE A 71 15.83 -0.78 -11.32
CA ILE A 71 14.47 -0.47 -10.85
C ILE A 71 13.52 -0.58 -12.04
N VAL A 72 12.56 -1.49 -11.95
CA VAL A 72 11.60 -1.77 -13.02
C VAL A 72 10.15 -1.61 -12.55
N ILE A 73 9.25 -1.35 -13.50
CA ILE A 73 7.80 -1.52 -13.30
C ILE A 73 7.49 -3.01 -13.53
N PRO A 74 7.00 -3.75 -12.52
CA PRO A 74 6.46 -5.08 -12.72
C PRO A 74 5.42 -5.11 -13.85
N GLU A 75 5.39 -6.18 -14.65
CA GLU A 75 4.45 -6.32 -15.77
C GLU A 75 2.98 -6.17 -15.34
N GLN A 76 2.64 -6.66 -14.13
CA GLN A 76 1.30 -6.53 -13.57
C GLN A 76 0.83 -5.08 -13.32
N TYR A 77 1.73 -4.11 -13.43
CA TYR A 77 1.47 -2.67 -13.24
C TYR A 77 1.81 -1.83 -14.47
N ARG A 78 2.16 -2.46 -15.60
CA ARG A 78 2.21 -1.80 -16.91
C ARG A 78 0.81 -1.77 -17.52
#